data_AF-A0A6L5K872-F1
#
_entry.id   AF-A0A6L5K872-F1
#
_cell.length_a   1.000
_cell.length_b   1.000
_cell.length_c   1.000
_cell.angle_alpha   90.00
_cell.angle_beta   90.00
_cell.angle_gamma   90.00
#
_symmetry.space_group_name_H-M   'P 1'
#
loop_
_entity.id
_entity.type
_entity.pdbx_description
1 polymer ?
#
loop_
_entity_poly.entity_id
_entity_poly.type
_entity_poly.pdbx_seq_one_letter_code
_entity_poly.pdbx_strand_id
1 'polypeptide(L)' 'EAKAKEVRSLAERMITLGKDGKLPARRQALAFILDEKVADKVFVELAPRYAERPGGYTRITKIGPRLGDGAPMVQLELVG' A
#
# COMPACT_ATOMS: atom_id res chain seq x y z
N GLU A 1 -4.11 4.50 14.86
CA GLU A 1 -4.61 3.18 14.41
C GLU A 1 -5.57 3.28 13.21
N ALA A 2 -6.69 4.01 13.31
CA ALA A 2 -7.71 4.09 12.25
C ALA A 2 -7.16 4.46 10.87
N LYS A 3 -6.32 5.50 10.78
CA LYS A 3 -5.69 5.94 9.51
C LYS A 3 -4.90 4.82 8.82
N ALA A 4 -4.22 3.95 9.57
CA ALA A 4 -3.44 2.87 8.95
C ALA A 4 -4.32 1.76 8.38
N LYS A 5 -5.50 1.51 8.98
CA LYS A 5 -6.46 0.53 8.44
C LYS A 5 -6.99 0.98 7.07
N GLU A 6 -7.28 2.27 6.93
CA GLU A 6 -7.68 2.86 5.64
C GLU A 6 -6.55 2.81 4.60
N VAL A 7 -5.35 3.26 4.97
CA VAL A 7 -4.19 3.25 4.07
C VAL A 7 -3.84 1.83 3.63
N ARG A 8 -3.98 0.83 4.51
CA ARG A 8 -3.80 -0.58 4.17
C ARG A 8 -4.72 -1.03 3.03
N SER A 9 -6.02 -0.74 3.13
CA SER A 9 -6.99 -1.12 2.10
C SER A 9 -6.63 -0.52 0.73
N LEU A 10 -6.23 0.75 0.73
CA LEU A 10 -5.81 1.46 -0.48
C LEU A 10 -4.51 0.89 -1.06
N ALA A 11 -3.49 0.69 -0.22
CA ALA A 11 -2.21 0.14 -0.65
C ALA A 11 -2.35 -1.28 -1.21
N GLU A 12 -3.16 -2.14 -0.57
CA GLU A 12 -3.40 -3.49 -1.06
C GLU A 12 -4.08 -3.50 -2.44
N ARG A 13 -5.04 -2.59 -2.65
CA ARG A 13 -5.70 -2.44 -3.95
C ARG A 13 -4.74 -1.96 -5.04
N MET A 14 -3.89 -0.98 -4.74
CA MET A 14 -2.92 -0.46 -5.72
C MET A 14 -1.91 -1.53 -6.13
N ILE A 15 -1.37 -2.30 -5.18
CA ILE A 15 -0.45 -3.41 -5.49
C ILE A 15 -1.16 -4.49 -6.32
N THR A 16 -2.44 -4.76 -6.04
CA THR A 16 -3.23 -5.71 -6.82
C THR A 16 -3.43 -5.24 -8.27
N LEU A 17 -3.73 -3.96 -8.49
CA LEU A 17 -3.76 -3.37 -9.84
C LEU A 17 -2.38 -3.44 -10.52
N GLY A 18 -1.32 -3.20 -9.75
CA GLY A 18 0.07 -3.39 -10.17
C GLY A 18 0.31 -4.78 -10.77
N LYS A 19 -0.13 -5.82 -10.05
CA LYS A 19 -0.01 -7.22 -10.47
C LYS A 19 -0.83 -7.58 -11.72
N ASP A 20 -1.99 -6.96 -11.95
CA ASP A 20 -2.75 -7.19 -13.20
C ASP A 20 -2.00 -6.63 -14.42
N GLY A 21 -1.27 -5.53 -14.27
CA GLY A 21 -0.30 -5.02 -15.24
C GLY A 21 -0.87 -4.49 -16.57
N LYS A 22 -2.18 -4.64 -16.81
CA LYS A 22 -2.83 -4.19 -18.05
C LYS A 22 -3.00 -2.67 -18.09
N LEU A 23 -3.13 -2.11 -19.30
CA LEU A 23 -3.36 -0.67 -19.52
C LEU A 23 -4.55 -0.10 -18.71
N PRO A 24 -5.71 -0.77 -18.58
CA PRO A 24 -6.80 -0.30 -17.74
C PRO A 24 -6.42 -0.24 -16.26
N ALA A 25 -5.69 -1.22 -15.74
CA ALA A 25 -5.23 -1.23 -14.35
C ALA A 25 -4.24 -0.10 -14.08
N ARG A 26 -3.34 0.19 -15.02
CA ARG A 26 -2.42 1.34 -14.94
C ARG A 26 -3.16 2.68 -14.91
N ARG A 27 -4.18 2.85 -15.77
CA ARG A 27 -5.03 4.06 -15.76
C ARG A 27 -5.82 4.22 -14.45
N GLN A 28 -6.34 3.12 -13.90
CA GLN A 28 -7.03 3.14 -12.60
C GLN A 28 -6.09 3.51 -11.46
N ALA A 29 -4.85 2.99 -11.46
CA ALA A 29 -3.85 3.35 -10.48
C ALA A 29 -3.45 4.83 -10.59
N LEU A 30 -3.23 5.36 -11.80
CA LEU A 30 -2.90 6.77 -12.04
C LEU A 30 -4.05 7.73 -11.72
N ALA A 31 -5.30 7.29 -11.78
CA ALA A 31 -6.44 8.09 -11.33
C ALA A 31 -6.46 8.30 -9.80
N PHE A 32 -5.78 7.44 -9.05
CA PHE A 32 -5.71 7.49 -7.59
C PHE A 32 -4.35 8.03 -7.10
N ILE A 33 -3.25 7.58 -7.71
CA ILE A 33 -1.89 7.98 -7.39
C ILE A 33 -1.52 9.17 -8.27
N LEU A 34 -1.50 10.36 -7.66
CA LEU A 34 -1.22 11.62 -8.36
C LEU A 34 0.23 11.73 -8.86
N ASP A 35 1.17 11.04 -8.20
CA ASP A 35 2.58 11.05 -8.57
C ASP A 35 2.91 9.84 -9.45
N GLU A 36 3.27 10.10 -10.70
CA GLU A 36 3.63 9.08 -11.69
C GLU A 36 4.79 8.20 -11.23
N LYS A 37 5.78 8.74 -10.51
CA LYS A 37 6.92 7.95 -10.00
C LYS A 37 6.47 6.91 -8.99
N VAL A 38 5.49 7.27 -8.16
CA VAL A 38 4.91 6.34 -7.18
C VAL A 38 4.11 5.26 -7.89
N ALA A 39 3.33 5.63 -8.92
CA ALA A 39 2.61 4.65 -9.73
C ALA A 39 3.59 3.69 -10.40
N ASP A 40 4.64 4.19 -11.04
CA ASP A 40 5.66 3.35 -11.68
C ASP A 40 6.34 2.40 -10.69
N LYS A 41 6.65 2.85 -9.47
CA LYS A 41 7.16 1.97 -8.41
C LYS A 41 6.23 0.79 -8.11
N VAL A 42 4.92 1.01 -8.14
CA VAL A 42 3.93 -0.06 -7.93
C VAL A 42 4.02 -1.13 -9.03
N PHE A 43 4.13 -0.73 -10.29
CA PHE A 43 4.17 -1.65 -11.43
C PHE A 43 5.55 -2.29 -11.66
N VAL A 44 6.63 -1.55 -11.43
CA VAL A 44 7.99 -1.98 -11.75
C VAL A 44 8.65 -2.72 -10.59
N GLU A 45 8.45 -2.27 -9.34
CA GLU A 45 9.11 -2.86 -8.18
C GLU A 45 8.17 -3.76 -7.37
N LEU A 46 6.98 -3.27 -7.02
CA LEU A 46 6.09 -3.98 -6.09
C LEU A 46 5.33 -5.13 -6.74
N ALA A 47 4.89 -4.98 -7.99
CA ALA A 47 4.16 -6.03 -8.68
C ALA A 47 4.99 -7.32 -8.86
N PRO A 48 6.26 -7.28 -9.34
CA PRO A 48 7.11 -8.46 -9.36
C PRO A 48 7.41 -9.01 -7.96
N ARG A 49 7.68 -8.12 -6.98
CA ARG A 49 7.97 -8.53 -5.59
C ARG A 49 6.85 -9.36 -4.97
N TYR A 50 5.59 -9.07 -5.31
CA TYR A 50 4.43 -9.75 -4.74
C TYR A 50 3.72 -10.69 -5.72
N ALA A 51 4.35 -11.08 -6.83
CA ALA A 51 3.76 -11.90 -7.89
C ALA A 51 3.06 -13.17 -7.32
N GLU A 52 3.77 -13.91 -6.47
CA GLU A 52 3.28 -15.17 -5.88
C GLU A 52 2.36 -14.99 -4.66
N ARG A 53 2.21 -13.77 -4.13
CA ARG A 53 1.46 -13.52 -2.89
C ARG A 53 0.00 -13.19 -3.16
N PRO A 54 -0.99 -13.97 -2.67
CA PRO A 54 -2.40 -13.66 -2.81
C PRO A 54 -2.88 -12.71 -1.70
N GLY A 55 -2.48 -11.43 -1.77
CA GLY A 55 -2.91 -10.39 -0.81
C GLY A 55 -2.06 -10.29 0.45
N GLY A 56 -2.43 -9.38 1.36
CA GLY A 56 -1.70 -9.17 2.61
C GLY A 56 -0.29 -8.61 2.41
N TYR A 57 -0.15 -7.62 1.51
CA TYR A 57 1.14 -7.00 1.16
C TYR A 57 1.66 -6.02 2.21
N THR A 58 0.81 -5.64 3.17
CA THR A 58 1.16 -4.72 4.25
C THR A 58 0.99 -5.34 5.63
N ARG A 59 1.76 -4.87 6.60
CA ARG A 59 1.70 -5.24 8.01
C ARG A 59 1.49 -4.00 8.86
N ILE A 60 0.60 -4.11 9.85
CA ILE A 60 0.38 -3.08 10.87
C ILE A 60 0.96 -3.58 12.20
N THR A 61 1.90 -2.83 12.76
CA THR A 61 2.49 -3.10 14.08
C THR A 61 2.14 -1.95 15.02
N LYS A 62 1.63 -2.25 16.22
CA LYS A 62 1.35 -1.22 17.24
C LYS A 62 2.65 -0.84 17.95
N ILE A 63 2.91 0.46 18.08
CA ILE A 63 4.18 0.98 18.64
C ILE A 63 3.98 1.80 19.92
N GLY A 64 2.82 1.65 20.56
CA GLY A 64 2.44 2.40 21.77
C GLY A 64 1.72 3.72 21.45
N PRO A 65 1.27 4.45 22.48
CA PRO A 65 0.62 5.75 22.31
C PRO A 65 1.65 6.86 22.05
N ARG A 66 1.24 7.89 21.31
CA ARG A 66 2.05 9.08 21.08
C ARG A 66 2.17 9.90 22.36
N LEU A 67 3.38 10.38 22.64
CA LEU A 67 3.62 11.30 23.74
C LEU A 67 2.93 12.64 23.47
N GLY A 68 2.12 13.11 24.41
CA GLY A 68 1.36 14.37 24.31
C GLY A 68 -0.14 14.15 24.27
N ASP A 69 -0.66 13.59 23.16
CA ASP A 69 -2.11 13.39 22.95
C ASP A 69 -2.59 11.97 23.28
N GLY A 70 -1.68 11.04 23.63
CA GLY A 70 -2.01 9.66 23.93
C GLY A 70 -2.56 8.87 22.74
N ALA A 71 -2.48 9.40 21.52
CA ALA A 71 -3.10 8.79 20.36
C ALA A 71 -2.46 7.42 20.04
N PRO A 72 -3.23 6.36 19.75
CA PRO A 72 -2.68 5.04 19.46
C PRO A 72 -1.93 5.06 18.12
N MET A 73 -0.61 4.88 18.19
CA MET A 73 0.27 4.86 17.02
C MET A 73 0.49 3.47 16.47
N VAL A 74 0.71 3.42 15.17
CA VAL A 74 0.98 2.19 14.44
C VAL A 74 2.00 2.46 13.35
N GLN A 75 2.82 1.47 13.08
CA GLN A 75 3.74 1.41 11.96
C GLN A 75 3.13 0.53 10.87
N LEU A 76 3.00 1.08 9.67
CA LEU A 76 2.49 0.36 8.49
C LEU A 76 3.65 0.12 7.54
N GLU A 77 3.90 -1.15 7.20
CA GLU A 77 5.06 -1.55 6.41
C GLU A 77 4.66 -2.49 5.27
N LEU A 78 5.44 -2.47 4.20
CA LEU A 78 5.39 -3.49 3.15
C LEU A 78 6.05 -4.77 3.65
N VAL A 79 5.41 -5.92 3.39
CA VAL A 79 5.94 -7.21 3.85
C VAL A 79 7.11 -7.64 2.96
N GLY A 80 8.23 -8.00 3.57
CA GLY A 80 9.37 -8.64 2.92
C GLY A 80 9.13 -10.10 2.61
#